data_AF-A0A1S3KXK3-F1
#
_entry.id   AF-A0A1S3KXK3-F1
#
_cell.length_a   1.000
_cell.length_b   1.000
_cell.length_c   1.000
_cell.angle_alpha   90.00
_cell.angle_beta   90.00
_cell.angle_gamma   90.00
#
_symmetry.space_group_name_H-M   'P 1'
#
loop_
_entity.id
_entity.type
_entity.pdbx_description
1 polymer ?
#
loop_
_entity_poly.entity_id
_entity_poly.type
_entity_poly.pdbx_seq_one_letter_code
_entity_poly.pdbx_strand_id
1 'polypeptide(L)'
;MTFTKTSQKFGQWADSRANTVFGLGFASEQQLAKFAEKFQEVKEAAKLARDKSQEKMETSSNNSQVTYGHTHRGTHTDTWSPTCTNTHTHP
;
A
#
# COMPACT_ATOMS: atom_id res chain seq x y z
N MET A 1 -12.46 1.19 -3.40
CA MET A 1 -13.30 0.91 -4.59
C MET A 1 -14.40 1.96 -4.67
N THR A 2 -14.85 2.32 -5.88
CA THR A 2 -15.83 3.41 -6.12
C THR A 2 -16.95 2.90 -7.00
N PHE A 3 -18.19 3.04 -6.53
CA PHE A 3 -19.39 2.71 -7.29
C PHE A 3 -19.88 3.92 -8.10
N THR A 4 -20.03 3.75 -9.41
CA THR A 4 -20.45 4.81 -10.35
C THR A 4 -21.76 4.41 -11.01
N LYS A 5 -22.77 5.28 -10.93
CA LYS A 5 -24.03 5.12 -11.66
C LYS A 5 -23.80 5.52 -13.12
N THR A 6 -24.05 4.61 -14.06
CA THR A 6 -23.89 4.87 -15.50
C THR A 6 -25.22 4.90 -16.25
N SER A 7 -26.31 4.46 -15.62
CA SER A 7 -27.67 4.69 -16.09
C SER A 7 -28.67 4.75 -14.92
N GLN A 8 -29.95 4.96 -15.23
CA GLN A 8 -31.03 5.07 -14.24
C GLN A 8 -31.18 3.81 -13.36
N LYS A 9 -30.79 2.64 -13.88
CA LYS A 9 -30.92 1.36 -13.17
C LYS A 9 -29.65 0.53 -13.24
N PHE A 10 -28.53 1.11 -13.63
CA PHE A 10 -27.27 0.40 -13.77
C PHE A 10 -26.14 1.19 -13.12
N GLY A 11 -25.29 0.47 -12.39
CA GLY A 11 -24.06 1.02 -11.85
C GLY A 11 -22.94 -0.02 -11.88
N GLN A 12 -21.71 0.48 -11.78
CA GLN A 12 -20.52 -0.34 -11.91
C GLN A 12 -19.42 0.13 -10.97
N TRP A 13 -18.49 -0.76 -10.64
CA TRP A 13 -17.24 -0.41 -9.97
C TRP A 13 -16.08 -1.23 -10.52
N ALA A 14 -14.90 -0.63 -10.48
CA ALA A 14 -13.66 -1.33 -10.77
C ALA A 14 -13.09 -1.92 -9.48
N ASP A 15 -12.67 -3.18 -9.57
CA ASP A 15 -11.84 -3.85 -8.57
C ASP A 15 -10.45 -4.11 -9.18
N SER A 16 -9.48 -3.30 -8.80
CA SER A 16 -8.09 -3.44 -9.26
C SER A 16 -7.41 -4.69 -8.71
N ARG A 17 -7.86 -5.22 -7.57
CA ARG A 17 -7.30 -6.45 -7.01
C ARG A 17 -7.74 -7.66 -7.82
N ALA A 18 -8.98 -7.67 -8.27
CA ALA A 18 -9.53 -8.71 -9.13
C ALA A 18 -9.28 -8.44 -10.63
N ASN A 19 -8.67 -7.30 -10.99
CA ASN A 19 -8.53 -6.81 -12.37
C ASN A 19 -9.84 -6.92 -13.18
N THR A 20 -10.97 -6.63 -12.52
CA THR A 20 -12.31 -6.87 -13.07
C THR A 20 -13.20 -5.65 -12.82
N VAL A 21 -14.08 -5.38 -13.77
CA VAL A 21 -15.15 -4.39 -13.62
C VAL A 21 -16.47 -5.14 -13.40
N PHE A 22 -17.12 -4.88 -12.27
CA PHE A 22 -18.42 -5.43 -11.97
C PHE A 22 -19.50 -4.42 -12.33
N GLY A 23 -20.56 -4.89 -12.98
CA GLY A 23 -21.75 -4.11 -13.30
C GLY A 23 -22.99 -4.76 -12.70
N LEU A 24 -23.89 -3.95 -12.12
CA LEU A 24 -25.15 -4.40 -11.55
C LEU A 24 -26.31 -3.63 -12.16
N GLY A 25 -27.30 -4.37 -12.65
CA GLY A 25 -28.59 -3.86 -13.08
C GLY A 25 -29.65 -4.08 -12.00
N PHE A 26 -30.49 -3.07 -11.77
CA PHE A 26 -31.54 -3.08 -10.75
C PHE A 26 -32.93 -3.02 -11.39
N ALA A 27 -33.94 -3.49 -10.66
CA ALA A 27 -35.33 -3.43 -11.13
C ALA A 27 -35.85 -1.98 -11.17
N SER A 28 -35.41 -1.13 -10.23
CA SER A 28 -35.77 0.28 -10.14
C SER A 28 -34.58 1.17 -9.77
N GLU A 29 -34.68 2.46 -10.08
CA GLU A 29 -33.68 3.48 -9.71
C GLU A 29 -33.50 3.58 -8.19
N GLN A 30 -34.58 3.41 -7.43
CA GLN A 30 -34.55 3.48 -5.97
C GLN A 30 -33.67 2.37 -5.38
N GLN A 31 -33.68 1.17 -5.96
CA GLN A 31 -32.80 0.09 -5.53
C GLN A 31 -31.33 0.39 -5.85
N LEU A 32 -31.04 0.94 -7.04
CA LEU A 32 -29.70 1.40 -7.40
C LEU A 32 -29.20 2.48 -6.42
N ALA A 33 -30.06 3.44 -6.07
CA ALA A 33 -29.72 4.51 -5.15
C ALA A 33 -29.41 3.97 -3.74
N LYS A 34 -30.27 3.11 -3.19
CA LYS A 34 -30.04 2.44 -1.90
C LYS A 34 -28.75 1.62 -1.90
N PHE A 35 -28.45 0.93 -2.99
CA PHE A 35 -27.20 0.18 -3.11
C PHE A 35 -25.99 1.10 -3.08
N ALA A 36 -26.02 2.22 -3.81
CA ALA A 36 -24.92 3.19 -3.83
C ALA A 36 -24.63 3.76 -2.42
N GLU A 37 -25.66 4.06 -1.64
CA GLU A 37 -25.54 4.51 -0.25
C GLU A 37 -24.88 3.43 0.62
N LYS A 38 -25.39 2.20 0.55
CA LYS A 38 -24.85 1.06 1.32
C LYS A 38 -23.42 0.70 0.94
N PHE A 39 -23.06 0.84 -0.34
CA PHE A 39 -21.70 0.59 -0.80
C PHE A 39 -20.70 1.53 -0.12
N GLN A 40 -21.08 2.80 0.07
CA GLN A 40 -20.23 3.77 0.75
C GLN A 40 -20.10 3.45 2.25
N GLU A 41 -21.18 3.04 2.92
CA GLU A 41 -21.13 2.58 4.31
C GLU A 41 -20.15 1.41 4.50
N VAL A 42 -20.21 0.41 3.61
CA VAL A 42 -19.31 -0.76 3.67
C VAL A 42 -17.85 -0.36 3.42
N LYS A 43 -17.60 0.59 2.51
CA LYS A 43 -16.25 1.11 2.26
C LYS A 43 -15.64 1.75 3.52
N GLU A 44 -16.43 2.55 4.23
CA GLU A 44 -15.98 3.19 5.48
C GLU A 44 -15.81 2.18 6.61
N ALA A 45 -16.75 1.23 6.77
CA ALA A 45 -16.64 0.17 7.78
C ALA A 45 -15.39 -0.72 7.54
N ALA A 46 -15.10 -1.07 6.28
CA ALA A 46 -13.91 -1.82 5.92
C ALA A 46 -12.63 -1.03 6.20
N LYS A 47 -12.63 0.29 5.97
CA LYS A 47 -11.51 1.17 6.33
C LYS A 47 -11.29 1.20 7.84
N LEU A 48 -12.35 1.43 8.62
CA LEU A 48 -12.29 1.48 10.07
C LEU A 48 -11.83 0.15 10.68
N ALA A 49 -12.27 -0.98 10.13
CA ALA A 49 -11.82 -2.30 10.55
C ALA A 49 -10.32 -2.50 10.29
N ARG A 50 -9.79 -1.99 9.17
CA ARG A 50 -8.35 -2.04 8.88
C ARG A 50 -7.54 -1.15 9.83
N ASP A 51 -8.01 0.08 10.07
CA ASP A 51 -7.33 1.02 10.99
C ASP A 51 -7.31 0.48 12.43
N LYS A 52 -8.43 -0.07 12.91
CA LYS A 52 -8.53 -0.70 14.24
C LYS A 52 -7.67 -1.96 14.40
N SER A 53 -7.27 -2.58 13.29
CA SER A 53 -6.37 -3.75 13.29
C SER A 53 -4.88 -3.37 13.28
N GLN A 54 -4.54 -2.11 12.97
CA GLN A 54 -3.16 -1.64 12.91
C GLN A 54 -2.68 -1.01 14.24
N GLU A 55 -3.59 -0.70 15.17
CA GLU A 55 -3.24 -0.20 16.53
C GLU A 55 -2.61 -1.27 17.45
N LYS A 56 -2.43 -2.52 16.99
CA LYS A 56 -1.73 -3.58 17.75
C LYS A 56 -0.33 -3.88 17.21
N MET A 57 0.39 -2.91 16.65
CA MET A 57 1.83 -3.04 16.36
C MET A 57 2.64 -1.75 16.59
N GLU A 58 2.19 -0.85 17.47
CA GLU A 58 3.06 0.26 17.90
C GLU A 58 3.00 0.48 19.42
N THR A 59 3.16 -0.62 20.17
CA THR A 59 3.60 -0.56 21.57
C THR A 59 4.41 -1.82 21.90
N SER A 60 5.62 -1.90 21.37
CA SER A 60 6.69 -2.69 22.01
C SER A 60 7.99 -1.90 21.91
N SER A 61 8.20 -1.12 22.96
CA SER A 61 9.46 -0.86 23.64
C SER A 61 10.75 -0.92 22.81
N ASN A 62 11.38 0.23 22.59
CA ASN A 62 12.82 0.34 22.84
C ASN A 62 13.20 1.75 23.30
N ASN A 63 12.87 2.05 24.56
CA ASN A 63 13.61 3.04 25.32
C ASN A 63 14.48 2.27 26.32
N SER A 64 15.73 2.03 25.98
CA SER A 64 16.80 1.73 26.94
C SER A 64 18.09 2.32 26.39
N GLN A 65 18.21 3.60 26.66
CA GLN A 65 19.41 4.42 26.58
C GLN A 65 20.39 3.89 27.64
N VAL A 66 21.59 3.46 27.21
CA VAL A 66 22.77 3.44 28.08
C VAL A 66 23.98 3.93 27.27
N THR A 67 24.35 5.17 27.57
CA THR A 67 25.60 5.88 27.30
C THR A 67 26.83 5.07 27.73
N TYR A 68 27.97 5.22 27.04
CA TYR A 68 29.33 5.50 27.56
C TYR A 68 30.37 5.06 26.52
N GLY A 69 31.16 6.00 25.99
CA GLY A 69 32.32 5.65 25.16
C GLY A 69 32.73 6.69 24.13
N HIS A 70 32.92 7.95 24.55
CA HIS A 70 33.70 8.92 23.79
C HIS A 70 35.16 8.45 23.76
N THR A 71 35.81 8.29 22.59
CA THR A 71 37.28 8.37 22.43
C THR A 71 37.70 8.45 20.95
N HIS A 72 38.12 9.65 20.55
CA HIS A 72 39.31 9.99 19.77
C HIS A 72 39.72 9.22 18.49
N ARG A 73 39.78 9.99 17.38
CA ARG A 73 41.00 10.32 16.60
C ARG A 73 41.84 9.14 16.05
N GLY A 74 41.91 9.05 14.71
CA GLY A 74 43.17 8.81 14.00
C GLY A 74 43.22 7.69 12.96
N THR A 75 43.69 8.08 11.76
CA THR A 75 44.57 7.33 10.81
C THR A 75 44.00 6.13 10.02
N HIS A 76 43.91 6.22 8.68
CA HIS A 76 44.87 5.65 7.70
C HIS A 76 44.69 4.12 7.55
N THR A 77 44.20 3.50 6.48
CA THR A 77 44.70 3.42 5.09
C THR A 77 43.74 2.63 4.20
N ASP A 78 43.73 3.01 2.91
CA ASP A 78 43.68 2.22 1.67
C ASP A 78 43.44 0.70 1.74
N THR A 79 42.46 0.19 0.98
CA THR A 79 42.60 -1.09 0.24
C THR A 79 41.60 -1.18 -0.93
N TRP A 80 42.11 -0.92 -2.13
CA TRP A 80 41.86 -1.60 -3.42
C TRP A 80 40.43 -2.03 -3.84
N SER A 81 39.88 -1.37 -4.86
CA SER A 81 38.78 -1.89 -5.71
C SER A 81 39.36 -2.53 -6.98
N PRO A 82 39.00 -3.78 -7.36
CA PRO A 82 39.44 -4.32 -8.64
C PRO A 82 38.44 -3.92 -9.74
N THR A 83 38.88 -3.05 -10.65
CA THR A 83 38.23 -2.87 -11.95
C THR A 83 38.74 -3.96 -12.90
N CYS A 84 37.91 -4.95 -13.22
CA CYS A 84 38.24 -5.90 -14.28
C CYS A 84 37.92 -5.28 -15.65
N THR A 85 38.93 -4.73 -16.32
CA THR A 85 38.94 -4.50 -17.76
C THR A 85 39.12 -5.83 -18.48
N ASN A 86 38.20 -6.18 -19.39
CA ASN A 86 38.37 -7.33 -20.27
C ASN A 86 38.66 -6.83 -21.70
N THR A 87 39.90 -7.05 -22.15
CA THR A 87 40.36 -6.81 -23.53
C THR A 87 40.99 -8.08 -24.09
N HIS A 88 40.42 -8.65 -25.15
CA HIS A 88 41.09 -9.51 -26.14
C HIS A 88 40.07 -9.94 -27.22
N THR A 89 40.34 -10.18 -28.50
CA THR A 89 41.35 -9.86 -29.51
C THR A 89 40.80 -10.48 -30.81
N HIS A 90 41.19 -9.94 -31.95
CA HIS A 90 40.82 -10.31 -33.31
C HIS A 90 41.13 -11.78 -33.69
N PRO A 91 40.56 -12.25 -34.81
CA PRO A 91 41.39 -12.51 -35.98
C PRO A 91 41.16 -11.55 -37.16
#